data_AF-A0A4U8YS63-F1
#
_entry.id   AF-A0A4U8YS63-F1
#
_cell.length_a   1.000
_cell.length_b   1.000
_cell.length_c   1.000
_cell.angle_alpha   90.00
_cell.angle_beta   90.00
_cell.angle_gamma   90.00
#
_symmetry.space_group_name_H-M   'P 1'
#
loop_
_entity.id
_entity.type
_entity.pdbx_description
1 polymer ?
#
loop_
_entity_poly.entity_id
_entity_poly.type
_entity_poly.pdbx_seq_one_letter_code
_entity_poly.pdbx_strand_id
1 'polypeptide(L)'
;MSSVFSICGTYRDTLVDAKHRVLLDGGWQSNQIVSGCFTLLAALMKGHQQARGILSLAVGIGDKGWDGQPPAPSPQDTRLERECCRKTLSPSDLAFLGPDNRPVSEPTSCLEISVRFTAGERGDKNGLRLREFALFGGDATDEKDSGVMINRVIHPRIDLASGTTLVRTLRLDFSGESFQEKALGTFGASLPLQGIDGIGKTYEAALTARGIHTLSDLARVVPGEHTDAVPSGKLLEFRTKARMILNFPPSLSALSGTSSRPLGNLIAEPPEALGTLLKTSENTPGKTLELHQALMSLQVAMTDDALRSLTINDLTPPSGN
;
A
#
# COMPACT_ATOMS: atom_id res chain seq x y z
N MET A 1 6.50 -6.68 -17.65
CA MET A 1 7.14 -6.84 -16.31
C MET A 1 6.12 -7.41 -15.32
N SER A 2 6.38 -8.57 -14.73
CA SER A 2 5.48 -9.18 -13.73
C SER A 2 5.38 -8.29 -12.49
N SER A 3 4.16 -7.90 -12.13
CA SER A 3 3.84 -7.25 -10.86
C SER A 3 4.33 -8.13 -9.71
N VAL A 4 5.43 -7.73 -9.07
CA VAL A 4 5.93 -8.41 -7.88
C VAL A 4 4.99 -8.06 -6.73
N PHE A 5 4.24 -9.05 -6.25
CA PHE A 5 3.54 -8.95 -4.98
C PHE A 5 4.57 -8.63 -3.89
N SER A 6 4.46 -7.44 -3.30
CA SER A 6 5.34 -7.01 -2.21
C SER A 6 4.52 -6.77 -0.96
N ILE A 7 5.04 -7.22 0.18
CA ILE A 7 4.48 -6.89 1.48
C ILE A 7 4.59 -5.38 1.66
N CYS A 8 3.52 -4.78 2.16
CA CYS A 8 3.42 -3.35 2.34
C CYS A 8 3.37 -3.04 3.81
N GLY A 9 3.99 -1.94 4.23
CA GLY A 9 3.89 -1.49 5.60
C GLY A 9 3.59 0.00 5.70
N THR A 10 2.72 0.33 6.64
CA THR A 10 2.45 1.71 7.02
C THR A 10 2.53 1.87 8.53
N TYR A 11 2.68 3.10 8.99
CA TYR A 11 2.69 3.43 10.42
C TYR A 11 2.07 4.79 10.66
N ARG A 12 1.64 5.01 11.91
CA ARG A 12 1.18 6.30 12.43
C ARG A 12 1.72 6.49 13.84
N ASP A 13 2.29 7.66 14.05
CA ASP A 13 2.79 8.09 15.35
C ASP A 13 1.85 9.14 15.94
N THR A 14 1.41 8.93 17.17
CA THR A 14 0.62 9.87 17.95
C THR A 14 1.31 10.14 19.27
N LEU A 15 1.65 11.40 19.54
CA LEU A 15 2.18 11.82 20.82
C LEU A 15 1.02 12.31 21.70
N VAL A 16 0.87 11.75 22.89
CA VAL A 16 -0.15 12.15 23.85
C VAL A 16 0.48 12.62 25.17
N ASP A 17 -0.16 13.57 25.84
CA ASP A 17 0.22 14.00 27.19
C ASP A 17 -0.36 13.08 28.28
N ALA A 18 0.00 13.36 29.54
CA ALA A 18 -0.49 12.62 30.72
C ALA A 18 -2.02 12.68 30.91
N LYS A 19 -2.72 13.61 30.23
CA LYS A 19 -4.19 13.72 30.22
C LYS A 19 -4.81 13.10 28.96
N HIS A 20 -4.04 12.31 28.21
CA HIS A 20 -4.43 11.69 26.94
C HIS A 20 -4.81 12.68 25.82
N ARG A 21 -4.39 13.95 25.91
CA ARG A 21 -4.58 14.91 24.82
C ARG A 21 -3.53 14.66 23.75
N VAL A 22 -3.96 14.65 22.49
CA VAL A 22 -3.05 14.53 21.34
C VAL A 22 -2.25 15.82 21.18
N LEU A 23 -0.94 15.71 21.30
CA LEU A 23 0.03 16.79 21.09
C LEU A 23 0.53 16.82 19.63
N LEU A 24 0.66 15.64 19.03
CA LEU A 24 1.10 15.45 17.65
C LEU A 24 0.43 14.20 17.07
N ASP A 25 0.08 14.28 15.80
CA ASP A 25 -0.39 13.14 15.01
C ASP A 25 0.26 13.21 13.63
N GLY A 26 1.12 12.23 13.34
CA GLY A 26 1.87 12.18 12.08
C GLY A 26 1.05 11.68 10.89
N GLY A 27 -0.19 11.22 11.11
CA GLY A 27 -0.97 10.52 10.10
C GLY A 27 -0.30 9.21 9.65
N TRP A 28 -0.86 8.57 8.62
CA TRP A 28 -0.33 7.32 8.08
C TRP A 28 0.80 7.57 7.07
N GLN A 29 1.95 6.95 7.30
CA GLN A 29 3.16 7.03 6.47
C GLN A 29 3.60 5.62 6.05
N SER A 30 4.33 5.50 4.93
CA SER A 30 4.88 4.21 4.50
C SER A 30 6.13 3.86 5.30
N ASN A 31 6.37 2.57 5.54
CA ASN A 31 7.66 2.07 6.04
C ASN A 31 8.39 1.24 4.97
N GLN A 32 9.69 1.04 5.16
CA GLN A 32 10.50 0.18 4.30
C GLN A 32 10.46 -1.25 4.82
N ILE A 33 9.88 -2.18 4.07
CA ILE A 33 10.03 -3.61 4.32
C ILE A 33 11.45 -4.03 3.90
N VAL A 34 12.19 -4.68 4.80
CA VAL A 34 13.57 -5.10 4.52
C VAL A 34 13.64 -6.57 4.12
N SER A 35 14.76 -7.00 3.54
CA SER A 35 14.99 -8.36 3.06
C SER A 35 14.81 -9.42 4.16
N GLY A 36 15.10 -9.06 5.41
CA GLY A 36 14.87 -9.90 6.58
C GLY A 36 13.43 -10.39 6.73
N CYS A 37 12.43 -9.59 6.33
CA CYS A 37 11.02 -9.99 6.36
C CYS A 37 10.77 -11.24 5.49
N PHE A 38 11.31 -11.25 4.27
CA PHE A 38 11.11 -12.36 3.33
C PHE A 38 11.89 -13.62 3.76
N THR A 39 13.08 -13.44 4.30
CA THR A 39 13.86 -14.54 4.91
C THR A 39 13.11 -15.15 6.09
N LEU A 40 12.53 -14.32 6.96
CA LEU A 40 11.74 -14.80 8.09
C LEU A 40 10.49 -15.55 7.62
N LEU A 41 9.78 -15.02 6.61
CA LEU A 41 8.61 -15.68 6.03
C LEU A 41 8.95 -17.05 5.46
N ALA A 42 10.05 -17.16 4.71
CA ALA A 42 10.53 -18.44 4.17
C ALA A 42 10.87 -19.43 5.30
N ALA A 43 11.50 -18.96 6.38
CA ALA A 43 11.83 -19.78 7.54
C ALA A 43 10.57 -20.27 8.29
N LEU A 44 9.54 -19.42 8.43
CA LEU A 44 8.24 -19.78 8.99
C LEU A 44 7.54 -20.84 8.13
N MET A 45 7.50 -20.65 6.81
CA MET A 45 6.90 -21.61 5.87
C MET A 45 7.59 -22.97 5.88
N LYS A 46 8.91 -23.00 6.09
CA LYS A 46 9.69 -24.25 6.25
C LYS A 46 9.44 -24.93 7.61
N GLY A 47 8.85 -24.24 8.58
CA GLY A 47 8.74 -24.72 9.96
C GLY A 47 10.08 -24.75 10.69
N HIS A 48 10.97 -23.79 10.41
CA HIS A 48 12.26 -23.69 11.09
C HIS A 48 12.06 -23.42 12.60
N GLN A 49 12.71 -24.18 13.47
CA GLN A 49 12.42 -24.18 14.91
C GLN A 49 12.64 -22.82 15.60
N GLN A 50 13.53 -21.98 15.07
CA GLN A 50 13.81 -20.63 15.59
C GLN A 50 13.02 -19.53 14.87
N ALA A 51 12.24 -19.86 13.85
CA ALA A 51 11.40 -18.90 13.15
C ALA A 51 10.12 -18.67 13.96
N ARG A 52 10.00 -17.48 14.53
CA ARG A 52 8.77 -16.99 15.17
C ARG A 52 8.33 -15.70 14.48
N GLY A 53 7.08 -15.30 14.70
CA GLY A 53 6.51 -14.08 14.12
C GLY A 53 7.17 -12.81 14.63
N ILE A 54 6.40 -11.72 14.65
CA ILE A 54 6.86 -10.44 15.20
C ILE A 54 6.92 -10.55 16.73
N LEU A 55 8.05 -10.23 17.33
CA LEU A 55 8.30 -10.42 18.76
C LEU A 55 8.62 -9.12 19.49
N SER A 56 9.23 -8.15 18.82
CA SER A 56 9.57 -6.87 19.45
C SER A 56 9.49 -5.69 18.49
N LEU A 57 9.33 -4.51 19.07
CA LEU A 57 9.54 -3.23 18.39
C LEU A 57 10.67 -2.49 19.08
N ALA A 58 11.73 -2.18 18.34
CA ALA A 58 12.84 -1.37 18.83
C ALA A 58 12.78 0.05 18.29
N VAL A 59 13.22 1.01 19.11
CA VAL A 59 13.37 2.42 18.77
C VAL A 59 14.82 2.86 18.97
N GLY A 60 15.26 3.76 18.10
CA GLY A 60 16.62 4.28 18.10
C GLY A 60 16.68 5.79 18.13
N ILE A 61 17.77 6.31 18.68
CA ILE A 61 18.06 7.75 18.68
C ILE A 61 18.70 8.22 17.38
N GLY A 62 19.14 7.30 16.51
CA GLY A 62 19.80 7.60 15.24
C GLY A 62 21.04 8.50 15.37
N ASP A 63 21.48 9.03 14.24
CA ASP A 63 22.51 10.06 14.19
C ASP A 63 21.91 11.48 14.37
N LYS A 64 22.63 12.37 15.06
CA LYS A 64 22.17 13.76 15.29
C LYS A 64 22.10 14.56 13.97
N GLY A 65 22.95 14.23 13.00
CA GLY A 65 22.98 14.86 11.68
C GLY A 65 21.71 14.64 10.85
N TRP A 66 20.88 13.65 11.22
CA TRP A 66 19.62 13.37 10.53
C TRP A 66 18.52 14.41 10.79
N ASP A 67 18.67 15.30 11.77
CA ASP A 67 17.66 16.32 12.09
C ASP A 67 17.34 17.26 10.90
N GLY A 68 18.31 17.46 10.00
CA GLY A 68 18.11 18.26 8.77
C GLY A 68 17.75 17.41 7.54
N GLN A 69 18.40 16.26 7.39
CA GLN A 69 18.20 15.37 6.25
C GLN A 69 18.35 13.91 6.71
N PRO A 70 17.26 13.24 7.11
CA PRO A 70 17.32 11.82 7.44
C PRO A 70 17.62 11.02 6.16
N PRO A 71 18.50 10.00 6.23
CA PRO A 71 18.72 9.11 5.11
C PRO A 71 17.46 8.28 4.83
N ALA A 72 17.33 7.83 3.58
CA ALA A 72 16.31 6.83 3.25
C ALA A 72 16.71 5.47 3.85
N PRO A 73 15.78 4.72 4.46
CA PRO A 73 16.04 3.35 4.88
C PRO A 73 16.36 2.45 3.68
N SER A 74 17.26 1.49 3.87
CA SER A 74 17.68 0.54 2.84
C SER A 74 16.92 -0.78 2.96
N PRO A 75 16.51 -1.42 1.84
CA PRO A 75 15.94 -2.77 1.87
C PRO A 75 16.90 -3.83 2.43
N GLN A 76 18.20 -3.53 2.53
CA GLN A 76 19.22 -4.44 3.09
C GLN A 76 19.55 -4.16 4.56
N ASP A 77 18.84 -3.23 5.20
CA ASP A 77 19.06 -2.93 6.61
C ASP A 77 18.74 -4.14 7.51
N THR A 78 19.61 -4.37 8.49
CA THR A 78 19.52 -5.51 9.43
C THR A 78 19.43 -5.07 10.88
N ARG A 79 19.72 -3.79 11.18
CA ARG A 79 19.70 -3.22 12.54
C ARG A 79 19.42 -1.71 12.52
N LEU A 80 19.05 -1.17 13.67
CA LEU A 80 18.98 0.28 13.86
C LEU A 80 20.39 0.87 13.97
N GLU A 81 20.54 2.15 13.65
CA GLU A 81 21.82 2.85 13.77
C GLU A 81 22.24 2.95 15.23
N ARG A 82 21.32 3.40 16.09
CA ARG A 82 21.55 3.54 17.53
C ARG A 82 20.32 3.14 18.32
N GLU A 83 20.07 1.82 18.42
CA GLU A 83 19.00 1.26 19.25
C GLU A 83 19.15 1.73 20.72
N CYS A 84 18.09 2.33 21.25
CA CYS A 84 18.08 2.83 22.62
C CYS A 84 17.12 2.09 23.54
N CYS A 85 16.05 1.52 23.00
CA CYS A 85 15.03 0.78 23.73
C CYS A 85 14.31 -0.19 22.80
N ARG A 86 13.81 -1.30 23.34
CA ARG A 86 12.87 -2.18 22.66
C ARG A 86 11.80 -2.67 23.60
N LYS A 87 10.64 -2.98 23.03
CA LYS A 87 9.53 -3.62 23.73
C LYS A 87 9.24 -4.98 23.14
N THR A 88 9.18 -5.98 24.01
CA THR A 88 8.57 -7.27 23.69
C THR A 88 7.08 -7.05 23.46
N LEU A 89 6.58 -7.62 22.36
CA LEU A 89 5.17 -7.58 22.01
C LEU A 89 4.45 -8.77 22.64
N SER A 90 3.28 -8.49 23.17
CA SER A 90 2.30 -9.47 23.65
C SER A 90 1.25 -9.72 22.57
N PRO A 91 0.51 -10.84 22.61
CA PRO A 91 -0.58 -11.08 21.67
C PRO A 91 -1.62 -9.95 21.61
N SER A 92 -1.85 -9.20 22.70
CA SER A 92 -2.77 -8.06 22.70
C SER A 92 -2.25 -6.83 21.95
N ASP A 93 -0.96 -6.77 21.63
CA ASP A 93 -0.38 -5.70 20.83
C ASP A 93 -0.54 -5.96 19.33
N LEU A 94 -1.01 -7.16 18.94
CA LEU A 94 -1.19 -7.58 17.55
C LEU A 94 -2.67 -7.90 17.29
N ALA A 95 -3.19 -7.41 16.16
CA ALA A 95 -4.56 -7.70 15.75
C ALA A 95 -4.62 -8.00 14.25
N PHE A 96 -5.33 -9.06 13.86
CA PHE A 96 -5.71 -9.24 12.47
C PHE A 96 -6.78 -8.21 12.11
N LEU A 97 -6.64 -7.58 10.95
CA LEU A 97 -7.63 -6.62 10.46
C LEU A 97 -8.50 -7.25 9.36
N GLY A 98 -9.81 -7.09 9.50
CA GLY A 98 -10.78 -7.39 8.44
C GLY A 98 -10.74 -6.35 7.31
N PRO A 99 -11.54 -6.56 6.25
CA PRO A 99 -11.63 -5.64 5.11
C PRO A 99 -11.98 -4.19 5.49
N ASP A 100 -12.73 -3.99 6.58
CA ASP A 100 -13.13 -2.70 7.12
C ASP A 100 -12.10 -2.07 8.08
N ASN A 101 -10.88 -2.61 8.12
CA ASN A 101 -9.81 -2.24 9.05
C ASN A 101 -10.18 -2.39 10.54
N ARG A 102 -11.15 -3.26 10.88
CA ARG A 102 -11.47 -3.58 12.27
C ARG A 102 -10.77 -4.86 12.73
N PRO A 103 -10.38 -4.95 14.01
CA PRO A 103 -9.84 -6.18 14.58
C PRO A 103 -10.79 -7.36 14.44
N VAL A 104 -10.26 -8.51 14.02
CA VAL A 104 -10.96 -9.80 13.92
C VAL A 104 -10.13 -10.91 14.57
N SER A 105 -10.77 -12.01 14.98
CA SER A 105 -10.09 -13.15 15.62
C SER A 105 -9.41 -14.09 14.62
N GLU A 106 -9.95 -14.19 13.42
CA GLU A 106 -9.43 -15.08 12.39
C GLU A 106 -8.25 -14.46 11.64
N PRO A 107 -7.25 -15.26 11.22
CA PRO A 107 -6.14 -14.77 10.41
C PRO A 107 -6.61 -14.09 9.12
N THR A 108 -6.03 -12.93 8.82
CA THR A 108 -6.23 -12.20 7.56
C THR A 108 -4.88 -11.84 6.92
N SER A 109 -4.93 -11.23 5.73
CA SER A 109 -3.75 -10.68 5.07
C SER A 109 -3.25 -9.35 5.67
N CYS A 110 -3.90 -8.82 6.71
CA CYS A 110 -3.52 -7.55 7.31
C CYS A 110 -3.35 -7.68 8.83
N LEU A 111 -2.23 -7.17 9.32
CA LEU A 111 -1.85 -7.22 10.72
C LEU A 111 -1.59 -5.80 11.23
N GLU A 112 -2.28 -5.41 12.30
CA GLU A 112 -2.00 -4.18 13.05
C GLU A 112 -1.14 -4.49 14.28
N ILE A 113 -0.16 -3.62 14.54
CA ILE A 113 0.71 -3.68 15.70
C ILE A 113 0.63 -2.33 16.42
N SER A 114 0.32 -2.31 17.71
CA SER A 114 0.19 -1.07 18.48
C SER A 114 1.09 -1.09 19.72
N VAL A 115 2.01 -0.14 19.82
CA VAL A 115 3.01 -0.08 20.89
C VAL A 115 3.07 1.32 21.48
N ARG A 116 3.23 1.40 22.80
CA ARG A 116 3.37 2.67 23.53
C ARG A 116 4.79 2.81 24.03
N PHE A 117 5.42 3.97 23.86
CA PHE A 117 6.72 4.32 24.41
C PHE A 117 6.60 5.52 25.36
N THR A 118 7.30 5.48 26.48
CA THR A 118 7.39 6.60 27.43
C THR A 118 8.85 7.01 27.63
N ALA A 119 9.08 8.26 28.06
CA ALA A 119 10.42 8.77 28.32
C ALA A 119 11.19 7.96 29.38
N GLY A 120 10.49 7.29 30.29
CA GLY A 120 11.07 6.52 31.40
C GLY A 120 11.79 5.23 30.98
N GLU A 121 11.59 4.75 29.75
CA GLU A 121 12.05 3.42 29.34
C GLU A 121 13.56 3.25 29.26
N ARG A 122 14.31 4.34 29.12
CA ARG A 122 15.77 4.32 29.17
C ARG A 122 16.33 4.78 30.53
N GLY A 123 15.46 5.18 31.46
CA GLY A 123 15.86 5.86 32.69
C GLY A 123 16.48 7.24 32.48
N ASP A 124 16.34 7.83 31.27
CA ASP A 124 16.94 9.12 30.92
C ASP A 124 16.10 10.29 31.45
N LYS A 125 16.67 11.08 32.36
CA LYS A 125 16.00 12.27 32.93
C LYS A 125 15.80 13.39 31.90
N ASN A 126 16.52 13.35 30.77
CA ASN A 126 16.47 14.38 29.73
C ASN A 126 15.51 14.06 28.58
N GLY A 127 14.74 12.98 28.69
CA GLY A 127 13.82 12.50 27.65
C GLY A 127 14.51 11.73 26.52
N LEU A 128 13.72 11.20 25.59
CA LEU A 128 14.21 10.45 24.42
C LEU A 128 14.05 11.25 23.15
N ARG A 129 15.06 11.20 22.27
CA ARG A 129 15.08 11.88 20.97
C ARG A 129 15.11 10.83 19.88
N LEU A 130 13.94 10.31 19.53
CA LEU A 130 13.79 9.16 18.63
C LEU A 130 13.87 9.61 17.17
N ARG A 131 14.54 8.81 16.34
CA ARG A 131 14.70 9.06 14.89
C ARG A 131 14.45 7.84 14.03
N GLU A 132 14.41 6.67 14.63
CA GLU A 132 14.23 5.42 13.89
C GLU A 132 13.51 4.38 14.72
N PHE A 133 12.93 3.41 14.03
CA PHE A 133 12.39 2.20 14.65
C PHE A 133 12.29 1.05 13.65
N ALA A 134 12.12 -0.15 14.21
CA ALA A 134 11.94 -1.37 13.45
C ALA A 134 11.19 -2.43 14.27
N LEU A 135 10.46 -3.29 13.56
CA LEU A 135 9.93 -4.54 14.06
C LEU A 135 10.97 -5.64 13.90
N PHE A 136 11.05 -6.53 14.89
CA PHE A 136 11.94 -7.69 14.89
C PHE A 136 11.16 -8.97 15.19
N GLY A 137 11.55 -10.06 14.51
CA GLY A 137 10.98 -11.39 14.68
C GLY A 137 12.04 -12.50 14.75
N GLY A 138 11.63 -13.75 14.53
CA GLY A 138 12.54 -14.89 14.56
C GLY A 138 12.98 -15.26 15.97
N ASP A 139 14.27 -15.14 16.24
CA ASP A 139 14.89 -15.40 17.53
C ASP A 139 15.09 -14.14 18.38
N ALA A 140 14.42 -13.03 18.04
CA ALA A 140 14.50 -11.77 18.79
C ALA A 140 14.28 -11.97 20.30
N THR A 141 15.11 -11.28 21.08
CA THR A 141 15.05 -11.21 22.54
C THR A 141 14.90 -9.75 22.99
N ASP A 142 14.95 -9.52 24.30
CA ASP A 142 15.03 -8.19 24.92
C ASP A 142 16.40 -7.53 24.79
N GLU A 143 17.41 -8.26 24.30
CA GLU A 143 18.72 -7.71 23.97
C GLU A 143 18.68 -6.92 22.66
N LYS A 144 19.52 -5.87 22.60
CA LYS A 144 19.69 -5.05 21.40
C LYS A 144 20.23 -5.87 20.24
N ASP A 145 19.90 -5.44 19.02
CA ASP A 145 20.37 -6.06 17.77
C ASP A 145 20.05 -7.58 17.65
N SER A 146 19.13 -8.08 18.45
CA SER A 146 18.65 -9.48 18.38
C SER A 146 17.47 -9.61 17.43
N GLY A 147 17.41 -10.78 16.77
CA GLY A 147 16.32 -11.13 15.86
C GLY A 147 16.55 -10.74 14.41
N VAL A 148 15.52 -10.99 13.60
CA VAL A 148 15.48 -10.62 12.19
C VAL A 148 14.65 -9.34 12.04
N MET A 149 15.25 -8.28 11.49
CA MET A 149 14.55 -7.05 11.17
C MET A 149 13.51 -7.27 10.06
N ILE A 150 12.29 -6.76 10.26
CA ILE A 150 11.17 -6.92 9.33
C ILE A 150 10.94 -5.65 8.51
N ASN A 151 11.05 -4.50 9.16
CA ASN A 151 10.95 -3.20 8.51
C ASN A 151 11.95 -2.22 9.13
N ARG A 152 12.15 -1.08 8.47
CA ARG A 152 12.84 0.06 9.05
C ARG A 152 12.11 1.36 8.70
N VAL A 153 12.09 2.27 9.67
CA VAL A 153 11.71 3.66 9.46
C VAL A 153 12.79 4.56 10.02
N ILE A 154 13.15 5.57 9.25
CA ILE A 154 13.93 6.73 9.69
C ILE A 154 13.01 7.94 9.50
N HIS A 155 12.71 8.65 10.59
CA HIS A 155 11.71 9.70 10.63
C HIS A 155 12.29 10.99 11.26
N PRO A 156 11.65 12.15 11.06
CA PRO A 156 12.03 13.38 11.76
C PRO A 156 12.07 13.18 13.27
N ARG A 157 12.93 13.93 13.95
CA ARG A 157 13.14 13.81 15.40
C ARG A 157 11.82 13.93 16.17
N ILE A 158 11.54 12.93 17.00
CA ILE A 158 10.46 12.95 17.99
C ILE A 158 11.09 13.14 19.38
N ASP A 159 10.73 14.22 20.04
CA ASP A 159 11.12 14.50 21.42
C ASP A 159 10.07 13.95 22.40
N LEU A 160 10.41 12.83 23.04
CA LEU A 160 9.59 12.18 24.04
C LEU A 160 10.01 12.66 25.43
N ALA A 161 9.32 13.69 25.91
CA ALA A 161 9.55 14.30 27.22
C ALA A 161 8.87 13.50 28.35
N SER A 162 9.28 13.75 29.60
CA SER A 162 8.61 13.19 30.77
C SER A 162 7.11 13.55 30.78
N GLY A 163 6.25 12.58 31.09
CA GLY A 163 4.80 12.75 31.07
C GLY A 163 4.15 12.71 29.68
N THR A 164 4.92 12.41 28.62
CA THR A 164 4.37 12.14 27.27
C THR A 164 4.49 10.67 26.91
N THR A 165 3.57 10.20 26.07
CA THR A 165 3.57 8.83 25.53
C THR A 165 3.49 8.90 24.02
N LEU A 166 4.42 8.22 23.34
CA LEU A 166 4.34 7.95 21.93
C LEU A 166 3.51 6.67 21.74
N VAL A 167 2.38 6.78 21.05
CA VAL A 167 1.61 5.63 20.57
C VAL A 167 1.99 5.43 19.11
N ARG A 168 2.54 4.27 18.78
CA ARG A 168 2.94 3.89 17.44
C ARG A 168 2.09 2.73 16.98
N THR A 169 1.33 2.96 15.91
CA THR A 169 0.52 1.93 15.26
C THR A 169 1.13 1.62 13.91
N LEU A 170 1.33 0.34 13.60
CA LEU A 170 1.82 -0.14 12.31
C LEU A 170 0.79 -1.06 11.69
N ARG A 171 0.74 -1.08 10.37
CA ARG A 171 0.00 -2.08 9.60
C ARG A 171 0.91 -2.73 8.60
N LEU A 172 0.92 -4.06 8.60
CA LEU A 172 1.54 -4.88 7.57
C LEU A 172 0.44 -5.52 6.74
N ASP A 173 0.53 -5.35 5.42
CA ASP A 173 -0.39 -5.93 4.45
C ASP A 173 0.38 -6.90 3.55
N PHE A 174 0.00 -8.16 3.64
CA PHE A 174 0.58 -9.29 2.94
C PHE A 174 -0.15 -9.60 1.63
N SER A 175 -1.29 -8.94 1.34
CA SER A 175 -2.03 -9.12 0.09
C SER A 175 -1.42 -8.34 -1.08
N GLY A 176 -0.68 -7.27 -0.78
CA GLY A 176 -0.21 -6.29 -1.77
C GLY A 176 -1.27 -5.28 -2.20
N GLU A 177 -2.48 -5.29 -1.63
CA GLU A 177 -3.56 -4.38 -2.02
C GLU A 177 -3.29 -2.92 -1.62
N SER A 178 -2.67 -2.66 -0.46
CA SER A 178 -2.39 -1.30 0.02
C SER A 178 -1.29 -0.58 -0.77
N PHE A 179 -0.33 -1.29 -1.37
CA PHE A 179 0.58 -0.69 -2.36
C PHE A 179 -0.17 -0.29 -3.63
N GLN A 180 -1.16 -1.09 -4.05
CA GLN A 180 -1.99 -0.72 -5.18
C GLN A 180 -2.86 0.51 -4.90
N GLU A 181 -3.32 0.75 -3.67
CA GLU A 181 -4.06 1.99 -3.34
C GLU A 181 -3.20 3.26 -3.43
N LYS A 182 -1.92 3.21 -3.05
CA LYS A 182 -0.97 4.33 -3.22
C LYS A 182 -0.44 4.47 -4.65
N ALA A 183 -0.42 3.38 -5.40
CA ALA A 183 0.03 3.32 -6.78
C ALA A 183 -1.12 3.29 -7.80
N LEU A 184 -2.36 3.63 -7.39
CA LEU A 184 -3.47 3.76 -8.34
C LEU A 184 -3.06 4.79 -9.38
N GLY A 185 -2.89 4.33 -10.61
CA GLY A 185 -2.62 5.21 -11.72
C GLY A 185 -3.73 6.25 -11.86
N THR A 186 -3.38 7.39 -12.43
CA THR A 186 -4.36 8.40 -12.85
C THR A 186 -5.10 7.97 -14.13
N PHE A 187 -4.75 6.82 -14.69
CA PHE A 187 -5.30 6.33 -15.94
C PHE A 187 -6.78 5.94 -15.78
N GLY A 188 -7.68 6.61 -16.48
CA GLY A 188 -9.12 6.43 -16.36
C GLY A 188 -9.69 6.91 -15.03
N ALA A 189 -8.91 7.61 -14.20
CA ALA A 189 -9.32 8.00 -12.85
C ALA A 189 -10.60 8.85 -12.84
N SER A 190 -10.77 9.74 -13.81
CA SER A 190 -11.94 10.61 -13.97
C SER A 190 -13.08 9.98 -14.76
N LEU A 191 -12.94 8.74 -15.24
CA LEU A 191 -14.00 8.10 -15.98
C LEU A 191 -15.24 7.89 -15.10
N PRO A 192 -16.43 7.99 -15.70
CA PRO A 192 -17.68 7.79 -15.00
C PRO A 192 -17.93 6.29 -14.76
N LEU A 193 -18.74 5.95 -13.76
CA LEU A 193 -18.96 4.58 -13.32
C LEU A 193 -19.58 3.67 -14.38
N GLN A 194 -20.38 4.20 -15.31
CA GLN A 194 -21.01 3.40 -16.38
C GLN A 194 -20.00 2.83 -17.38
N GLY A 195 -18.75 3.28 -17.33
CA GLY A 195 -17.66 2.67 -18.07
C GLY A 195 -17.35 1.24 -17.64
N ILE A 196 -17.77 0.82 -16.43
CA ILE A 196 -17.52 -0.51 -15.86
C ILE A 196 -18.61 -1.50 -16.27
N ASP A 197 -18.19 -2.66 -16.74
CA ASP A 197 -19.10 -3.77 -17.00
C ASP A 197 -19.85 -4.22 -15.73
N GLY A 198 -21.17 -4.32 -15.84
CA GLY A 198 -22.06 -4.67 -14.73
C GLY A 198 -22.61 -3.48 -13.93
N ILE A 199 -22.09 -2.26 -14.10
CA ILE A 199 -22.66 -1.05 -13.47
C ILE A 199 -23.71 -0.43 -14.41
N GLY A 200 -24.95 -0.91 -14.28
CA GLY A 200 -26.12 -0.27 -14.91
C GLY A 200 -26.63 0.94 -14.12
N LYS A 201 -27.61 1.66 -14.70
CA LYS A 201 -28.22 2.88 -14.12
C LYS A 201 -28.62 2.76 -12.66
N THR A 202 -29.14 1.60 -12.25
CA THR A 202 -29.55 1.35 -10.86
C THR A 202 -28.36 1.39 -9.89
N TYR A 203 -27.28 0.67 -10.19
CA TYR A 203 -26.09 0.66 -9.33
C TYR A 203 -25.36 1.98 -9.38
N GLU A 204 -25.31 2.63 -10.54
CA GLU A 204 -24.72 3.95 -10.69
C GLU A 204 -25.42 4.99 -9.79
N ALA A 205 -26.75 5.05 -9.81
CA ALA A 205 -27.52 5.96 -8.96
C ALA A 205 -27.28 5.67 -7.47
N ALA A 206 -27.22 4.40 -7.10
CA ALA A 206 -26.97 3.97 -5.73
C ALA A 206 -25.57 4.37 -5.22
N LEU A 207 -24.53 4.21 -6.06
CA LEU A 207 -23.15 4.61 -5.77
C LEU A 207 -22.99 6.14 -5.74
N THR A 208 -23.60 6.84 -6.69
CA THR A 208 -23.60 8.30 -6.78
C THR A 208 -24.25 8.94 -5.55
N ALA A 209 -25.34 8.36 -5.04
CA ALA A 209 -25.98 8.81 -3.81
C ALA A 209 -25.08 8.68 -2.56
N ARG A 210 -23.95 7.98 -2.67
CA ARG A 210 -22.93 7.81 -1.63
C ARG A 210 -21.64 8.59 -1.91
N GLY A 211 -21.66 9.49 -2.88
CA GLY A 211 -20.49 10.30 -3.23
C GLY A 211 -19.45 9.57 -4.06
N ILE A 212 -19.77 8.38 -4.60
CA ILE A 212 -18.90 7.61 -5.47
C ILE A 212 -19.28 7.99 -6.90
N HIS A 213 -18.46 8.79 -7.59
CA HIS A 213 -18.80 9.35 -8.90
C HIS A 213 -17.88 8.87 -10.02
N THR A 214 -16.66 8.49 -9.68
CA THR A 214 -15.60 8.15 -10.63
C THR A 214 -15.01 6.78 -10.36
N LEU A 215 -14.25 6.23 -11.32
CA LEU A 215 -13.49 4.99 -11.12
C LEU A 215 -12.49 5.13 -9.96
N SER A 216 -11.89 6.31 -9.80
CA SER A 216 -10.98 6.59 -8.69
C SER A 216 -11.68 6.50 -7.33
N ASP A 217 -12.91 6.99 -7.22
CA ASP A 217 -13.72 6.87 -6.00
C ASP A 217 -14.05 5.40 -5.75
N LEU A 218 -14.56 4.71 -6.76
CA LEU A 218 -14.99 3.32 -6.69
C LEU A 218 -13.85 2.37 -6.29
N ALA A 219 -12.64 2.58 -6.82
CA ALA A 219 -11.47 1.76 -6.50
C ALA A 219 -10.98 1.91 -5.05
N ARG A 220 -11.36 3.00 -4.38
CA ARG A 220 -11.02 3.27 -2.97
C ARG A 220 -12.13 2.84 -1.99
N VAL A 221 -13.29 2.44 -2.50
CA VAL A 221 -14.38 1.96 -1.64
C VAL A 221 -13.92 0.73 -0.86
N VAL A 222 -14.21 0.72 0.43
CA VAL A 222 -13.88 -0.39 1.33
C VAL A 222 -14.96 -1.48 1.19
N PRO A 223 -14.60 -2.75 0.90
CA PRO A 223 -15.59 -3.82 0.85
C PRO A 223 -16.33 -3.96 2.18
N GLY A 224 -17.67 -3.91 2.13
CA GLY A 224 -18.53 -3.97 3.32
C GLY A 224 -19.14 -2.62 3.71
N GLU A 225 -18.59 -1.51 3.22
CA GLU A 225 -19.29 -0.23 3.22
C GLU A 225 -20.35 -0.20 2.12
N HIS A 226 -21.41 0.57 2.30
CA HIS A 226 -22.48 0.76 1.30
C HIS A 226 -23.23 -0.53 0.89
N THR A 227 -23.23 -1.56 1.73
CA THR A 227 -23.92 -2.84 1.46
C THR A 227 -25.43 -2.73 1.40
N ASP A 228 -25.97 -1.64 1.93
CA ASP A 228 -27.37 -1.21 1.81
C ASP A 228 -27.71 -0.64 0.42
N ALA A 229 -26.70 -0.24 -0.35
CA ALA A 229 -26.84 0.29 -1.72
C ALA A 229 -26.46 -0.74 -2.80
N VAL A 230 -25.39 -1.51 -2.57
CA VAL A 230 -24.87 -2.50 -3.52
C VAL A 230 -24.48 -3.78 -2.76
N PRO A 231 -24.91 -4.98 -3.20
CA PRO A 231 -24.50 -6.22 -2.56
C PRO A 231 -22.97 -6.35 -2.49
N SER A 232 -22.42 -6.82 -1.35
CA SER A 232 -20.96 -6.83 -1.11
C SER A 232 -20.16 -7.52 -2.20
N GLY A 233 -20.66 -8.65 -2.72
CA GLY A 233 -20.02 -9.38 -3.82
C GLY A 233 -19.95 -8.56 -5.12
N LYS A 234 -21.00 -7.77 -5.42
CA LYS A 234 -21.01 -6.87 -6.58
C LYS A 234 -20.13 -5.66 -6.39
N LEU A 235 -20.11 -5.08 -5.20
CA LEU A 235 -19.22 -3.96 -4.89
C LEU A 235 -17.75 -4.36 -5.01
N LEU A 236 -17.39 -5.56 -4.55
CA LEU A 236 -16.05 -6.13 -4.72
C LEU A 236 -15.70 -6.35 -6.20
N GLU A 237 -16.63 -6.89 -6.99
CA GLU A 237 -16.47 -7.05 -8.44
C GLU A 237 -16.20 -5.69 -9.11
N PHE A 238 -17.04 -4.67 -8.84
CA PHE A 238 -16.92 -3.33 -9.40
C PHE A 238 -15.60 -2.65 -9.02
N ARG A 239 -15.21 -2.71 -7.74
CA ARG A 239 -13.92 -2.21 -7.24
C ARG A 239 -12.75 -2.89 -7.96
N THR A 240 -12.83 -4.20 -8.17
CA THR A 240 -11.79 -4.97 -8.87
C THR A 240 -11.63 -4.50 -10.32
N LYS A 241 -12.75 -4.38 -11.05
CA LYS A 241 -12.75 -3.88 -12.44
C LYS A 241 -12.23 -2.44 -12.52
N ALA A 242 -12.64 -1.55 -11.61
CA ALA A 242 -12.12 -0.19 -11.55
C ALA A 242 -10.60 -0.18 -11.34
N ARG A 243 -10.07 -1.00 -10.42
CA ARG A 243 -8.62 -1.13 -10.20
C ARG A 243 -7.87 -1.69 -11.39
N MET A 244 -8.44 -2.66 -12.12
CA MET A 244 -7.84 -3.16 -13.37
C MET A 244 -7.61 -2.04 -14.38
N ILE A 245 -8.57 -1.10 -14.49
CA ILE A 245 -8.44 0.07 -15.36
C ILE A 245 -7.43 1.08 -14.80
N LEU A 246 -7.46 1.38 -13.49
CA LEU A 246 -6.54 2.36 -12.90
C LEU A 246 -5.08 1.88 -12.88
N ASN A 247 -4.86 0.57 -12.77
CA ASN A 247 -3.54 -0.06 -12.78
C ASN A 247 -3.06 -0.41 -14.19
N PHE A 248 -3.67 0.18 -15.22
CA PHE A 248 -3.26 -0.05 -16.59
C PHE A 248 -1.79 0.38 -16.78
N PRO A 249 -0.96 -0.40 -17.50
CA PRO A 249 0.48 -0.21 -17.51
C PRO A 249 0.92 1.20 -17.96
N PRO A 250 1.86 1.87 -17.25
CA PRO A 250 2.33 3.21 -17.60
C PRO A 250 2.96 3.32 -19.00
N SER A 251 3.49 2.19 -19.52
CA SER A 251 4.08 2.10 -20.87
C SER A 251 3.13 2.52 -21.99
N LEU A 252 1.82 2.54 -21.72
CA LEU A 252 0.76 2.98 -22.62
C LEU A 252 0.48 4.48 -22.59
N SER A 253 0.84 5.17 -21.51
CA SER A 253 0.75 6.64 -21.45
C SER A 253 1.64 7.29 -22.52
N ALA A 254 2.73 6.60 -22.90
CA ALA A 254 3.59 6.98 -24.01
C ALA A 254 2.90 6.89 -25.40
N LEU A 255 1.71 6.27 -25.48
CA LEU A 255 0.90 6.17 -26.70
C LEU A 255 -0.15 7.27 -26.84
N SER A 256 -0.22 8.20 -25.88
CA SER A 256 -1.15 9.34 -25.92
C SER A 256 -0.99 10.25 -27.16
N GLY A 257 0.11 10.09 -27.91
CA GLY A 257 0.36 10.82 -29.15
C GLY A 257 -0.15 10.15 -30.43
N THR A 258 -0.58 8.88 -30.42
CA THR A 258 -0.70 8.09 -31.66
C THR A 258 -2.05 7.42 -31.94
N SER A 259 -3.02 7.42 -31.03
CA SER A 259 -4.28 6.70 -31.29
C SER A 259 -5.55 7.47 -30.91
N SER A 260 -6.15 8.13 -31.90
CA SER A 260 -7.57 8.51 -31.88
C SER A 260 -8.50 7.31 -32.15
N ARG A 261 -7.97 6.08 -32.20
CA ARG A 261 -8.77 4.88 -32.42
C ARG A 261 -9.45 4.45 -31.12
N PRO A 262 -10.71 4.02 -31.18
CA PRO A 262 -11.38 3.38 -30.06
C PRO A 262 -10.61 2.18 -29.51
N LEU A 263 -10.65 1.99 -28.19
CA LEU A 263 -10.00 0.88 -27.51
C LEU A 263 -10.46 -0.48 -28.03
N GLY A 264 -11.75 -0.63 -28.33
CA GLY A 264 -12.32 -1.85 -28.90
C GLY A 264 -11.69 -2.24 -30.23
N ASN A 265 -11.31 -1.26 -31.05
CA ASN A 265 -10.59 -1.53 -32.30
C ASN A 265 -9.16 -1.98 -32.01
N LEU A 266 -8.48 -1.37 -31.03
CA LEU A 266 -7.12 -1.78 -30.64
C LEU A 266 -7.10 -3.19 -30.05
N ILE A 267 -8.11 -3.56 -29.25
CA ILE A 267 -8.25 -4.90 -28.68
C ILE A 267 -8.44 -5.97 -29.76
N ALA A 268 -9.13 -5.65 -30.85
CA ALA A 268 -9.35 -6.58 -31.96
C ALA A 268 -8.13 -6.78 -32.87
N GLU A 269 -7.11 -5.92 -32.76
CA GLU A 269 -5.89 -6.04 -33.57
C GLU A 269 -5.00 -7.17 -33.02
N PRO A 270 -4.45 -8.04 -33.89
CA PRO A 270 -3.48 -9.02 -33.44
C PRO A 270 -2.22 -8.33 -32.90
N PRO A 271 -1.45 -8.98 -32.00
CA PRO A 271 -0.25 -8.38 -31.42
C PRO A 271 0.69 -7.77 -32.47
N GLU A 272 0.95 -8.45 -33.58
CA GLU A 272 1.87 -7.97 -34.62
C GLU A 272 1.41 -6.64 -35.26
N ALA A 273 0.09 -6.47 -35.44
CA ALA A 273 -0.50 -5.25 -35.97
C ALA A 273 -0.39 -4.10 -34.97
N LEU A 274 -0.60 -4.39 -33.68
CA LEU A 274 -0.38 -3.41 -32.60
C LEU A 274 1.05 -2.89 -32.65
N GLY A 275 2.06 -3.77 -32.69
CA GLY A 275 3.46 -3.36 -32.76
C GLY A 275 3.76 -2.39 -33.92
N THR A 276 3.15 -2.62 -35.08
CA THR A 276 3.28 -1.74 -36.26
C THR A 276 2.63 -0.37 -36.04
N LEU A 277 1.49 -0.33 -35.36
CA LEU A 277 0.77 0.91 -35.02
C LEU A 277 1.55 1.78 -34.03
N LEU A 278 2.32 1.17 -33.11
CA LEU A 278 3.00 1.90 -32.05
C LEU A 278 4.19 2.74 -32.54
N LYS A 279 4.83 2.38 -33.65
CA LYS A 279 6.03 3.05 -34.21
C LYS A 279 7.10 3.41 -33.15
N THR A 280 7.17 2.69 -32.03
CA THR A 280 8.14 2.99 -30.98
C THR A 280 9.48 2.37 -31.34
N SER A 281 10.57 3.11 -31.14
CA SER A 281 11.95 2.66 -31.38
C SER A 281 12.37 1.47 -30.50
N GLU A 282 11.54 1.09 -29.53
CA GLU A 282 11.77 -0.03 -28.60
C GLU A 282 10.73 -1.16 -28.73
N ASN A 283 10.18 -1.37 -29.93
CA ASN A 283 9.20 -2.42 -30.15
C ASN A 283 9.86 -3.81 -30.15
N THR A 284 9.87 -4.47 -28.98
CA THR A 284 10.20 -5.89 -28.87
C THR A 284 8.92 -6.73 -28.90
N PRO A 285 8.94 -7.95 -29.46
CA PRO A 285 7.77 -8.84 -29.46
C PRO A 285 7.13 -9.04 -28.07
N GLY A 286 7.96 -9.08 -27.02
CA GLY A 286 7.49 -9.19 -25.63
C GLY A 286 6.63 -7.99 -25.18
N LYS A 287 7.04 -6.76 -25.49
CA LYS A 287 6.28 -5.55 -25.11
C LYS A 287 4.93 -5.47 -25.83
N THR A 288 4.89 -5.91 -27.09
CA THR A 288 3.66 -5.93 -27.88
C THR A 288 2.66 -6.97 -27.37
N LEU A 289 3.15 -8.14 -26.93
CA LEU A 289 2.31 -9.13 -26.27
C LEU A 289 1.80 -8.63 -24.91
N GLU A 290 2.67 -8.02 -24.09
CA GLU A 290 2.28 -7.41 -22.80
C GLU A 290 1.20 -6.34 -23.00
N LEU A 291 1.34 -5.52 -24.04
CA LEU A 291 0.34 -4.53 -24.40
C LEU A 291 -1.01 -5.17 -24.78
N HIS A 292 -0.99 -6.15 -25.67
CA HIS A 292 -2.20 -6.83 -26.09
C HIS A 292 -2.90 -7.47 -24.88
N GLN A 293 -2.15 -8.12 -23.99
CA GLN A 293 -2.69 -8.67 -22.74
C GLN A 293 -3.29 -7.59 -21.84
N ALA A 294 -2.64 -6.43 -21.72
CA ALA A 294 -3.20 -5.30 -20.99
C ALA A 294 -4.53 -4.86 -21.64
N LEU A 295 -4.58 -4.61 -22.94
CA LEU A 295 -5.81 -4.22 -23.65
C LEU A 295 -6.95 -5.23 -23.46
N MET A 296 -6.67 -6.53 -23.52
CA MET A 296 -7.65 -7.58 -23.24
C MET A 296 -8.21 -7.50 -21.81
N SER A 297 -7.41 -7.06 -20.83
CA SER A 297 -7.91 -6.86 -19.45
C SER A 297 -8.94 -5.73 -19.34
N LEU A 298 -8.88 -4.71 -20.21
CA LEU A 298 -9.94 -3.69 -20.29
C LEU A 298 -11.24 -4.26 -20.80
N GLN A 299 -11.21 -5.24 -21.71
CA GLN A 299 -12.42 -5.91 -22.20
C GLN A 299 -13.18 -6.64 -21.08
N VAL A 300 -12.46 -7.16 -20.08
CA VAL A 300 -13.06 -7.79 -18.91
C VAL A 300 -13.66 -6.75 -17.95
N ALA A 301 -13.08 -5.55 -17.89
CA ALA A 301 -13.45 -4.53 -16.92
C ALA A 301 -14.51 -3.53 -17.43
N MET A 302 -14.55 -3.28 -18.75
CA MET A 302 -15.30 -2.19 -19.36
C MET A 302 -16.48 -2.68 -20.20
N THR A 303 -17.51 -1.84 -20.33
CA THR A 303 -18.63 -2.11 -21.24
C THR A 303 -18.19 -1.99 -22.71
N ASP A 304 -18.87 -2.71 -23.61
CA ASP A 304 -18.63 -2.59 -25.06
C ASP A 304 -18.81 -1.15 -25.57
N ASP A 305 -19.79 -0.43 -25.03
CA ASP A 305 -20.04 0.98 -25.40
C ASP A 305 -18.87 1.89 -24.97
N ALA A 306 -18.31 1.65 -23.78
CA ALA A 306 -17.12 2.37 -23.32
C ALA A 306 -15.90 2.05 -24.21
N LEU A 307 -15.68 0.78 -24.56
CA LEU A 307 -14.58 0.38 -25.44
C LEU A 307 -14.70 0.96 -26.85
N ARG A 308 -15.92 1.15 -27.36
CA ARG A 308 -16.19 1.75 -28.69
C ARG A 308 -16.06 3.26 -28.72
N SER A 309 -16.23 3.93 -27.58
CA SER A 309 -16.25 5.40 -27.49
C SER A 309 -14.92 5.97 -26.98
N LEU A 310 -14.25 5.27 -26.07
CA LEU A 310 -13.02 5.75 -25.44
C LEU A 310 -11.80 5.40 -26.28
N THR A 311 -10.83 6.30 -26.25
CA THR A 311 -9.48 6.18 -26.80
C THR A 311 -8.46 6.12 -25.66
N ILE A 312 -7.19 5.85 -25.98
CA ILE A 312 -6.10 5.91 -24.98
C ILE A 312 -5.98 7.31 -24.36
N ASN A 313 -6.31 8.35 -25.14
CA ASN A 313 -6.21 9.75 -24.70
C ASN A 313 -7.25 10.08 -23.64
N ASP A 314 -8.46 9.53 -23.76
CA ASP A 314 -9.53 9.73 -22.79
C ASP A 314 -9.24 9.08 -21.44
N LEU A 315 -8.32 8.10 -21.44
CA LEU A 315 -7.86 7.43 -20.23
C LEU A 315 -6.62 8.09 -19.63
N THR A 316 -5.90 8.94 -20.35
CA THR A 316 -4.70 9.59 -19.80
C THR A 316 -5.13 10.88 -19.09
N PRO A 317 -4.64 11.20 -17.88
CA PRO A 317 -4.94 12.50 -17.28
C PRO A 317 -4.48 13.63 -18.21
N PRO A 318 -5.17 14.78 -18.24
CA PRO A 318 -4.70 15.93 -19.00
C PRO A 318 -3.29 16.28 -18.55
N SER A 319 -2.37 16.46 -19.51
CA SER A 319 -1.02 16.94 -19.22
C SER A 319 -1.15 18.26 -18.47
N GLY A 320 -0.73 18.29 -17.20
CA GLY A 320 -0.79 19.51 -16.41
C GLY A 320 0.02 20.59 -17.12
N ASN A 321 -0.65 21.70 -17.48
CA ASN A 321 -0.01 22.95 -17.85
C ASN A 321 0.52 23.66 -16.60
#